data_AF-A0A851I632-F1
#
_entry.id   AF-A0A851I632-F1
#
_cell.length_a   1.000
_cell.length_b   1.000
_cell.length_c   1.000
_cell.angle_alpha   90.00
_cell.angle_beta   90.00
_cell.angle_gamma   90.00
#
_symmetry.space_group_name_H-M   'P 1'
#
loop_
_entity.id
_entity.type
_entity.pdbx_description
1 polymer ?
#
loop_
_entity_poly.entity_id
_entity_poly.type
_entity_poly.pdbx_seq_one_letter_code
_entity_poly.pdbx_strand_id
1 'polypeptide(L)'
;MLRKMVKASVVLIIASLGVIAYPSDNDNGKAAASYSQKKASQIDNGAAEAAEKFINKYLASEDFDKWLKNAPVTSRFRNEIKERSHVLSISELLLGERIKMEDLSAKDKKLLKKYGGVEYDPVLGLIILDLRKEESEFKVKSFDSKTGIIVLKDKWEKEFLTGTGNKGHQGGQEITLKMLKVKGKWLVDGIIW
;
A
#
# COMPACT_ATOMS: atom_id res chain seq x y z
N MET A 1 20.59 -31.55 -9.66
CA MET A 1 20.76 -30.16 -10.15
C MET A 1 19.61 -29.83 -11.08
N LEU A 2 18.71 -28.93 -10.69
CA LEU A 2 17.80 -28.27 -11.64
C LEU A 2 17.56 -26.84 -11.16
N ARG A 3 18.53 -25.95 -11.46
CA ARG A 3 18.32 -24.50 -11.40
C ARG A 3 17.52 -24.13 -12.65
N LYS A 4 16.21 -24.01 -12.53
CA LYS A 4 15.41 -23.24 -13.48
C LYS A 4 14.58 -22.24 -12.70
N MET A 5 15.00 -20.99 -12.80
CA MET A 5 14.30 -19.81 -12.32
C MET A 5 12.85 -19.88 -12.82
N VAL A 6 11.92 -20.09 -11.91
CA VAL A 6 10.53 -19.72 -12.14
C VAL A 6 10.54 -18.19 -12.14
N LYS A 7 10.45 -17.59 -13.32
CA LYS A 7 10.07 -16.19 -13.45
C LYS A 7 8.69 -16.10 -12.79
N ALA A 8 8.62 -15.49 -11.62
CA ALA A 8 7.37 -15.22 -10.94
C ALA A 8 6.61 -14.18 -11.78
N SER A 9 5.89 -14.66 -12.79
CA SER A 9 4.83 -13.89 -13.42
C SER A 9 3.73 -13.78 -12.37
N VAL A 10 3.67 -12.64 -11.69
CA VAL A 10 2.49 -12.26 -10.90
C VAL A 10 1.35 -12.10 -11.90
N VAL A 11 0.62 -13.17 -12.17
CA VAL A 11 -0.59 -13.14 -12.98
C VAL A 11 -1.70 -12.61 -12.08
N LEU A 12 -1.99 -11.32 -12.23
CA LEU A 12 -3.11 -10.66 -11.56
C LEU A 12 -4.42 -11.17 -12.19
N ILE A 13 -5.08 -12.16 -11.58
CA ILE A 13 -6.43 -12.57 -11.99
C ILE A 13 -7.42 -11.63 -11.32
N ILE A 14 -8.02 -10.75 -12.11
CA ILE A 14 -9.07 -9.82 -11.69
C ILE A 14 -10.39 -10.59 -11.63
N ALA A 15 -10.88 -10.88 -10.42
CA ALA A 15 -12.29 -11.13 -10.18
C ALA A 15 -12.87 -9.87 -9.53
N SER A 16 -13.56 -9.06 -10.32
CA SER A 16 -14.30 -7.90 -9.82
C SER A 16 -15.47 -8.37 -8.94
N LEU A 17 -15.32 -8.24 -7.63
CA LEU A 17 -16.40 -8.49 -6.67
C LEU A 17 -16.52 -7.29 -5.71
N GLY A 18 -17.65 -6.58 -5.86
CA GLY A 18 -18.34 -5.80 -4.82
C GLY A 18 -17.61 -4.59 -4.22
N VAL A 19 -17.95 -3.40 -4.71
CA VAL A 19 -17.66 -2.12 -4.04
C VAL A 19 -18.29 -2.13 -2.64
N ILE A 20 -17.48 -2.05 -1.59
CA ILE A 20 -17.95 -1.77 -0.24
C ILE A 20 -18.05 -0.24 -0.13
N ALA A 21 -19.26 0.30 -0.16
CA ALA A 21 -19.50 1.71 0.11
C ALA A 21 -19.31 1.95 1.61
N TYR A 22 -18.33 2.77 2.00
CA TYR A 22 -18.27 3.30 3.35
C TYR A 22 -19.42 4.30 3.53
N PRO A 23 -20.33 4.10 4.49
CA PRO A 23 -21.36 5.08 4.78
C PRO A 23 -20.68 6.38 5.24
N SER A 24 -21.08 7.50 4.64
CA SER A 24 -20.74 8.81 5.17
C SER A 24 -21.50 9.01 6.48
N ASP A 25 -20.81 9.19 7.58
CA ASP A 25 -21.43 9.56 8.84
C ASP A 25 -22.19 10.87 8.67
N ASN A 26 -23.53 10.78 8.69
CA ASN A 26 -24.41 11.90 8.93
C ASN A 26 -24.36 12.20 10.43
N ASP A 27 -23.36 12.99 10.86
CA ASP A 27 -23.28 13.38 12.25
C ASP A 27 -24.07 14.68 12.48
N ASN A 28 -25.32 14.48 12.89
CA ASN A 28 -26.22 15.53 13.34
C ASN A 28 -25.73 16.10 14.68
N GLY A 29 -24.96 17.19 14.60
CA GLY A 29 -24.93 18.24 15.61
C GLY A 29 -24.62 17.82 17.05
N LYS A 30 -23.38 17.42 17.33
CA LYS A 30 -22.75 17.65 18.65
C LYS A 30 -21.27 17.95 18.46
N ALA A 31 -20.91 19.21 18.75
CA ALA A 31 -19.56 19.75 18.91
C ALA A 31 -18.46 18.97 18.19
N ALA A 32 -18.23 19.30 16.91
CA ALA A 32 -16.96 19.04 16.27
C ALA A 32 -15.87 19.63 17.18
N ALA A 33 -15.18 18.78 17.93
CA ALA A 33 -13.92 19.16 18.54
C ALA A 33 -13.10 19.71 17.38
N SER A 34 -12.89 21.02 17.39
CA SER A 34 -12.11 21.69 16.37
C SER A 34 -10.74 21.01 16.40
N TYR A 35 -10.51 20.08 15.47
CA TYR A 35 -9.17 19.80 15.03
C TYR A 35 -8.71 21.13 14.47
N SER A 36 -8.09 21.93 15.34
CA SER A 36 -7.33 23.08 14.93
C SER A 36 -6.43 22.54 13.83
N GLN A 37 -6.70 22.93 12.58
CA GLN A 37 -5.76 22.76 11.50
C GLN A 37 -4.51 23.47 11.99
N LYS A 38 -3.59 22.70 12.59
CA LYS A 38 -2.24 23.15 12.81
C LYS A 38 -1.78 23.54 11.41
N LYS A 39 -1.63 24.85 11.20
CA LYS A 39 -0.94 25.42 10.04
C LYS A 39 0.18 24.46 9.71
N ALA A 40 0.18 23.92 8.49
CA ALA A 40 1.20 23.00 8.03
C ALA A 40 2.55 23.55 8.47
N SER A 41 3.17 22.91 9.47
CA SER A 41 4.62 23.05 9.65
C SER A 41 5.21 22.78 8.28
N GLN A 42 6.07 23.66 7.77
CA GLN A 42 6.72 23.47 6.47
C GLN A 42 7.06 21.99 6.31
N ILE A 43 6.36 21.33 5.40
CA ILE A 43 6.54 19.90 5.16
C ILE A 43 8.00 19.75 4.74
N ASP A 44 8.73 18.81 5.34
CA ASP A 44 10.10 18.54 4.93
C ASP A 44 10.06 18.06 3.48
N ASN A 45 10.52 18.91 2.56
CA ASN A 45 10.47 18.64 1.12
C ASN A 45 11.15 17.32 0.75
N GLY A 46 12.20 16.91 1.49
CA GLY A 46 12.86 15.64 1.25
C GLY A 46 12.02 14.44 1.69
N ALA A 47 11.27 14.56 2.79
CA ALA A 47 10.33 13.52 3.21
C ALA A 47 9.15 13.41 2.24
N ALA A 48 8.63 14.56 1.79
CA ALA A 48 7.56 14.63 0.81
C ALA A 48 7.95 13.99 -0.52
N GLU A 49 9.08 14.41 -1.10
CA GLU A 49 9.57 13.87 -2.36
C GLU A 49 9.78 12.36 -2.27
N ALA A 50 10.37 11.86 -1.17
CA ALA A 50 10.59 10.43 -0.97
C ALA A 50 9.27 9.64 -0.91
N ALA A 51 8.27 10.14 -0.18
CA ALA A 51 6.98 9.48 -0.02
C ALA A 51 6.16 9.49 -1.32
N GLU A 52 6.02 10.64 -1.99
CA GLU A 52 5.33 10.74 -3.27
C GLU A 52 6.01 9.89 -4.35
N LYS A 53 7.35 9.93 -4.41
CA LYS A 53 8.12 9.10 -5.35
C LYS A 53 7.94 7.62 -5.09
N PHE A 54 7.83 7.20 -3.83
CA PHE A 54 7.60 5.79 -3.48
C PHE A 54 6.30 5.27 -4.10
N ILE A 55 5.17 5.93 -3.82
CA ILE A 55 3.85 5.45 -4.28
C ILE A 55 3.58 5.77 -5.76
N ASN A 56 3.90 6.96 -6.25
CA ASN A 56 3.56 7.33 -7.63
C ASN A 56 4.41 6.56 -8.64
N LYS A 57 5.68 6.26 -8.31
CA LYS A 57 6.48 5.35 -9.15
C LYS A 57 6.03 3.90 -9.04
N TYR A 58 5.42 3.50 -7.92
CA TYR A 58 4.83 2.18 -7.81
C TYR A 58 3.64 2.06 -8.79
N LEU A 59 2.73 3.04 -8.76
CA LEU A 59 1.54 3.05 -9.61
C LEU A 59 1.87 3.04 -11.10
N ALA A 60 2.92 3.77 -11.49
CA ALA A 60 3.40 3.83 -12.86
C ALA A 60 4.31 2.65 -13.27
N SER A 61 4.62 1.70 -12.37
CA SER A 61 5.53 0.59 -12.68
C SER A 61 4.79 -0.67 -13.12
N GLU A 62 5.24 -1.24 -14.23
CA GLU A 62 4.86 -2.58 -14.67
C GLU A 62 5.81 -3.66 -14.10
N ASP A 63 7.00 -3.26 -13.65
CA ASP A 63 8.02 -4.15 -13.10
C ASP A 63 8.23 -3.86 -11.62
N PHE A 64 7.68 -4.74 -10.77
CA PHE A 64 7.75 -4.62 -9.32
C PHE A 64 9.18 -4.66 -8.79
N ASP A 65 10.01 -5.57 -9.29
CA ASP A 65 11.39 -5.76 -8.81
C ASP A 65 12.26 -4.54 -9.16
N LYS A 66 12.10 -4.03 -10.38
CA LYS A 66 12.79 -2.81 -10.82
C LYS A 66 12.33 -1.58 -10.05
N TRP A 67 11.03 -1.43 -9.81
CA TRP A 67 10.53 -0.35 -8.94
C TRP A 67 11.13 -0.47 -7.55
N LEU A 68 10.95 -1.65 -6.92
CA LEU A 68 11.35 -1.86 -5.54
C LEU A 68 12.83 -1.54 -5.39
N LYS A 69 13.70 -2.08 -6.25
CA LYS A 69 15.16 -1.82 -6.28
C LYS A 69 15.51 -0.32 -6.23
N ASN A 70 14.73 0.53 -6.88
CA ASN A 70 14.99 1.97 -6.98
C ASN A 70 14.16 2.82 -6.01
N ALA A 71 13.21 2.21 -5.30
CA ALA A 71 12.33 2.90 -4.38
C ALA A 71 13.11 3.49 -3.18
N PRO A 72 12.73 4.69 -2.69
CA PRO A 72 13.38 5.36 -1.56
C PRO A 72 12.95 4.72 -0.24
N VAL A 73 13.35 3.45 -0.04
CA VAL A 73 12.99 2.64 1.12
C VAL A 73 14.23 2.18 1.89
N THR A 74 14.08 1.94 3.19
CA THR A 74 15.14 1.33 4.00
C THR A 74 15.43 -0.11 3.54
N SER A 75 16.64 -0.61 3.81
CA SER A 75 17.00 -2.00 3.49
C SER A 75 16.12 -3.01 4.22
N ARG A 76 15.74 -2.68 5.47
CA ARG A 76 14.82 -3.49 6.27
C ARG A 76 13.46 -3.60 5.57
N PHE A 77 12.85 -2.46 5.25
CA PHE A 77 11.53 -2.42 4.65
C PHE A 77 11.51 -3.08 3.26
N ARG A 78 12.58 -2.87 2.47
CA ARG A 78 12.77 -3.56 1.19
C ARG A 78 12.76 -5.09 1.32
N ASN A 79 13.44 -5.62 2.32
CA ASN A 79 13.49 -7.07 2.57
C ASN A 79 12.12 -7.59 3.03
N GLU A 80 11.43 -6.83 3.89
CA GLU A 80 10.06 -7.16 4.29
C GLU A 80 9.10 -7.20 3.09
N ILE A 81 9.15 -6.21 2.20
CA ILE A 81 8.34 -6.20 0.97
C ILE A 81 8.61 -7.45 0.13
N LYS A 82 9.88 -7.85 -0.02
CA LYS A 82 10.25 -9.07 -0.78
C LYS A 82 9.74 -10.34 -0.11
N GLU A 83 9.88 -10.45 1.21
CA GLU A 83 9.38 -11.62 1.96
C GLU A 83 7.86 -11.75 1.85
N ARG A 84 7.13 -10.64 2.02
CA ARG A 84 5.67 -10.63 1.88
C ARG A 84 5.22 -10.94 0.44
N SER A 85 5.89 -10.39 -0.57
CA SER A 85 5.62 -10.70 -1.99
C SER A 85 5.84 -12.17 -2.31
N HIS A 86 6.89 -12.78 -1.76
CA HIS A 86 7.16 -14.21 -1.88
C HIS A 86 6.07 -15.06 -1.19
N VAL A 87 5.64 -14.66 0.01
CA VAL A 87 4.53 -15.32 0.72
C VAL A 87 3.21 -15.23 -0.05
N LEU A 88 2.91 -14.09 -0.66
CA LEU A 88 1.71 -13.93 -1.50
C LEU A 88 1.75 -14.90 -2.68
N SER A 89 2.89 -14.97 -3.40
CA SER A 89 3.06 -15.88 -4.53
C SER A 89 2.90 -17.36 -4.12
N ILE A 90 3.46 -17.76 -2.97
CA ILE A 90 3.26 -19.11 -2.44
C ILE A 90 1.79 -19.35 -2.08
N SER A 91 1.15 -18.39 -1.42
CA SER A 91 -0.26 -18.48 -1.02
C SER A 91 -1.18 -18.66 -2.23
N GLU A 92 -0.96 -17.91 -3.32
CA GLU A 92 -1.70 -18.04 -4.58
C GLU A 92 -1.54 -19.44 -5.20
N LEU A 93 -0.32 -19.98 -5.20
CA LEU A 93 -0.06 -21.33 -5.73
C LEU A 93 -0.71 -22.42 -4.88
N LEU A 94 -0.71 -22.27 -3.55
CA LEU A 94 -1.39 -23.19 -2.63
C LEU A 94 -2.91 -23.12 -2.82
N LEU A 95 -3.49 -21.92 -2.87
CA LEU A 95 -4.93 -21.70 -3.09
C LEU A 95 -5.40 -22.23 -4.44
N GLY A 96 -4.56 -22.11 -5.48
CA GLY A 96 -4.82 -22.67 -6.79
C GLY A 96 -4.45 -24.16 -6.94
N GLU A 97 -4.12 -24.84 -5.83
CA GLU A 97 -3.71 -26.26 -5.77
C GLU A 97 -2.54 -26.63 -6.72
N ARG A 98 -1.71 -25.63 -7.11
CA ARG A 98 -0.57 -25.83 -8.01
C ARG A 98 0.66 -26.38 -7.31
N ILE A 99 0.72 -26.22 -5.99
CA ILE A 99 1.72 -26.80 -5.09
C ILE A 99 1.01 -27.25 -3.81
N LYS A 100 1.64 -28.13 -3.03
CA LYS A 100 1.10 -28.56 -1.73
C LYS A 100 1.94 -28.04 -0.58
N MET A 101 1.33 -27.94 0.60
CA MET A 101 1.99 -27.42 1.81
C MET A 101 3.19 -28.29 2.22
N GLU A 102 3.11 -29.59 2.02
CA GLU A 102 4.18 -30.56 2.28
C GLU A 102 5.44 -30.29 1.45
N ASP A 103 5.28 -29.85 0.19
CA ASP A 103 6.36 -29.62 -0.77
C ASP A 103 7.17 -28.35 -0.46
N LEU A 104 6.66 -27.48 0.41
CA LEU A 104 7.34 -26.24 0.78
C LEU A 104 8.57 -26.49 1.64
N SER A 105 9.61 -25.67 1.40
CA SER A 105 10.81 -25.67 2.22
C SER A 105 10.50 -25.23 3.66
N ALA A 106 11.34 -25.62 4.61
CA ALA A 106 11.22 -25.15 6.00
C ALA A 106 11.27 -23.61 6.10
N LYS A 107 12.01 -22.96 5.20
CA LYS A 107 12.07 -21.50 5.12
C LYS A 107 10.73 -20.91 4.69
N ASP A 108 10.10 -21.46 3.66
CA ASP A 108 8.82 -20.99 3.15
C ASP A 108 7.70 -21.20 4.16
N LYS A 109 7.67 -22.36 4.82
CA LYS A 109 6.75 -22.65 5.94
C LYS A 109 6.90 -21.63 7.07
N LYS A 110 8.14 -21.25 7.42
CA LYS A 110 8.42 -20.22 8.43
C LYS A 110 7.95 -18.83 8.00
N LEU A 111 8.12 -18.48 6.73
CA LEU A 111 7.66 -17.19 6.18
C LEU A 111 6.13 -17.11 6.16
N LEU A 112 5.45 -18.17 5.69
CA LEU A 112 3.98 -18.26 5.74
C LEU A 112 3.46 -18.10 7.17
N LYS A 113 4.09 -18.76 8.16
CA LYS A 113 3.71 -18.59 9.56
C LYS A 113 3.95 -17.16 10.07
N LYS A 114 5.06 -16.53 9.67
CA LYS A 114 5.41 -15.15 10.07
C LYS A 114 4.38 -14.13 9.59
N TYR A 115 3.88 -14.30 8.38
CA TYR A 115 2.97 -13.35 7.73
C TYR A 115 1.51 -13.81 7.69
N GLY A 116 1.13 -14.74 8.58
CA GLY A 116 -0.27 -15.14 8.78
C GLY A 116 -0.89 -15.76 7.54
N GLY A 117 -0.27 -16.84 7.03
CA GLY A 117 -0.71 -17.59 5.85
C GLY A 117 -2.21 -17.45 5.58
N VAL A 118 -2.52 -16.79 4.47
CA VAL A 118 -3.86 -16.56 3.90
C VAL A 118 -4.75 -15.46 4.51
N GLU A 119 -4.19 -14.38 5.05
CA GLU A 119 -4.85 -13.08 4.94
C GLU A 119 -4.24 -12.33 3.76
N TYR A 120 -5.07 -12.15 2.72
CA TYR A 120 -4.75 -11.44 1.48
C TYR A 120 -4.59 -9.95 1.80
N ASP A 121 -3.46 -9.63 2.45
CA ASP A 121 -3.01 -8.26 2.67
C ASP A 121 -1.84 -8.02 1.71
N PRO A 122 -2.12 -7.86 0.40
CA PRO A 122 -1.07 -7.58 -0.56
C PRO A 122 -0.33 -6.34 -0.09
N VAL A 123 1.00 -6.42 -0.10
CA VAL A 123 1.96 -5.47 0.51
C VAL A 123 1.64 -3.99 0.27
N LEU A 124 0.99 -3.70 -0.86
CA LEU A 124 0.34 -2.43 -1.15
C LEU A 124 -1.08 -2.62 -1.71
N GLY A 125 -1.54 -3.86 -1.94
CA GLY A 125 -2.67 -4.13 -2.81
C GLY A 125 -4.04 -3.79 -2.23
N LEU A 126 -4.29 -3.83 -0.92
CA LEU A 126 -5.57 -3.31 -0.39
C LEU A 126 -5.70 -1.80 -0.69
N ILE A 127 -4.58 -1.08 -0.65
CA ILE A 127 -4.53 0.33 -1.02
C ILE A 127 -4.74 0.52 -2.53
N ILE A 128 -4.30 -0.42 -3.39
CA ILE A 128 -4.30 -0.26 -4.86
C ILE A 128 -5.50 -0.89 -5.56
N LEU A 129 -6.13 -1.90 -4.98
CA LEU A 129 -7.24 -2.62 -5.63
C LEU A 129 -8.40 -1.68 -5.99
N ASP A 130 -8.56 -0.58 -5.26
CA ASP A 130 -9.55 0.47 -5.54
C ASP A 130 -8.99 1.69 -6.29
N LEU A 131 -7.70 1.72 -6.63
CA LEU A 131 -7.07 2.84 -7.34
C LEU A 131 -7.19 2.68 -8.86
N ARG A 132 -7.60 3.76 -9.51
CA ARG A 132 -7.43 3.90 -10.96
C ARG A 132 -6.00 4.33 -11.24
N LYS A 133 -5.09 3.37 -11.44
CA LYS A 133 -3.66 3.62 -11.63
C LYS A 133 -3.32 4.75 -12.62
N GLU A 134 -4.10 4.92 -13.67
CA GLU A 134 -3.89 5.95 -14.70
C GLU A 134 -4.34 7.36 -14.26
N GLU A 135 -5.26 7.45 -13.29
CA GLU A 135 -5.85 8.71 -12.81
C GLU A 135 -5.32 9.12 -11.43
N SER A 136 -4.89 8.15 -10.62
CA SER A 136 -4.37 8.34 -9.27
C SER A 136 -3.00 9.01 -9.26
N GLU A 137 -2.85 10.01 -8.41
CA GLU A 137 -1.57 10.62 -8.06
C GLU A 137 -1.63 11.10 -6.63
N PHE A 138 -0.71 10.61 -5.81
CA PHE A 138 -0.66 10.93 -4.40
C PHE A 138 0.20 12.16 -4.14
N LYS A 139 -0.32 13.05 -3.30
CA LYS A 139 0.39 14.23 -2.77
C LYS A 139 0.43 14.21 -1.25
N VAL A 140 1.46 14.81 -0.67
CA VAL A 140 1.53 14.94 0.79
C VAL A 140 0.40 15.81 1.31
N LYS A 141 -0.36 15.24 2.25
CA LYS A 141 -1.38 15.94 3.03
C LYS A 141 -0.80 16.48 4.34
N SER A 142 -0.01 15.68 5.05
CA SER A 142 0.58 16.07 6.33
C SER A 142 1.86 15.30 6.63
N PHE A 143 2.73 15.89 7.46
CA PHE A 143 3.94 15.25 7.95
C PHE A 143 4.21 15.63 9.40
N ASP A 144 4.40 14.64 10.26
CA ASP A 144 4.90 14.82 11.62
C ASP A 144 6.38 14.41 11.68
N SER A 145 7.26 15.39 11.77
CA SER A 145 8.71 15.16 11.80
C SER A 145 9.21 14.50 13.09
N LYS A 146 8.45 14.57 14.20
CA LYS A 146 8.82 13.92 15.46
C LYS A 146 8.58 12.42 15.38
N THR A 147 7.43 12.04 14.84
CA THR A 147 7.08 10.62 14.69
C THR A 147 7.56 10.05 13.36
N GLY A 148 7.92 10.88 12.39
CA GLY A 148 8.24 10.45 11.02
C GLY A 148 7.01 9.94 10.27
N ILE A 149 5.79 10.23 10.71
CA ILE A 149 4.57 9.79 10.03
C ILE A 149 4.23 10.80 8.93
N ILE A 150 4.04 10.31 7.70
CA ILE A 150 3.59 11.12 6.57
C ILE A 150 2.29 10.55 6.01
N VAL A 151 1.34 11.42 5.72
CA VAL A 151 0.06 11.06 5.10
C VAL A 151 0.04 11.59 3.68
N LEU A 152 -0.22 10.71 2.72
CA LEU A 152 -0.44 11.03 1.31
C LEU A 152 -1.93 10.92 1.02
N LYS A 153 -2.47 11.81 0.18
CA LYS A 153 -3.85 11.74 -0.32
C LYS A 153 -3.84 11.62 -1.84
N ASP A 154 -4.64 10.71 -2.39
CA ASP A 154 -4.86 10.64 -3.83
C ASP A 154 -5.60 11.90 -4.31
N LYS A 155 -5.16 12.48 -5.43
CA LYS A 155 -5.85 13.59 -6.10
C LYS A 155 -7.17 13.15 -6.72
N TRP A 156 -7.27 11.87 -7.09
CA TRP A 156 -8.42 11.38 -7.85
C TRP A 156 -9.60 11.16 -6.90
N GLU A 157 -10.70 11.87 -7.13
CA GLU A 157 -11.94 11.75 -6.35
C GLU A 157 -13.13 11.92 -7.31
N LYS A 158 -14.05 10.95 -7.32
CA LYS A 158 -15.25 10.96 -8.13
C LYS A 158 -16.49 10.87 -7.25
N GLU A 159 -17.32 11.89 -7.34
CA GLU A 159 -18.67 11.86 -6.78
C GLU A 159 -19.56 10.93 -7.63
N PHE A 160 -20.41 10.14 -6.97
CA PHE A 160 -21.44 9.32 -7.59
C PHE A 160 -22.72 9.34 -6.76
N LEU A 161 -23.87 9.02 -7.36
CA LEU A 161 -25.11 8.84 -6.61
C LEU A 161 -25.27 7.37 -6.21
N THR A 162 -25.50 7.13 -4.93
CA THR A 162 -25.88 5.84 -4.39
C THR A 162 -27.30 5.46 -4.85
N GLY A 163 -27.67 4.17 -4.71
CA GLY A 163 -29.03 3.71 -5.02
C GLY A 163 -30.15 4.40 -4.23
N THR A 164 -29.82 5.08 -3.11
CA THR A 164 -30.75 5.88 -2.30
C THR A 164 -30.73 7.37 -2.64
N GLY A 165 -30.02 7.79 -3.69
CA GLY A 165 -29.91 9.19 -4.11
C GLY A 165 -28.92 10.05 -3.30
N ASN A 166 -28.22 9.46 -2.33
CA ASN A 166 -27.16 10.17 -1.59
C ASN A 166 -25.88 10.23 -2.43
N LYS A 167 -25.11 11.31 -2.28
CA LYS A 167 -23.77 11.44 -2.87
C LYS A 167 -22.78 10.52 -2.15
N GLY A 168 -22.19 9.58 -2.87
CA GLY A 168 -21.01 8.84 -2.47
C GLY A 168 -19.76 9.41 -3.15
N HIS A 169 -18.59 9.12 -2.60
CA HIS A 169 -17.30 9.48 -3.19
C HIS A 169 -16.47 8.20 -3.38
N GLN A 170 -15.89 8.05 -4.56
CA GLN A 170 -14.92 7.00 -4.87
C GLN A 170 -13.58 7.68 -5.13
N GLY A 171 -12.49 7.20 -4.51
CA GLY A 171 -11.18 7.84 -4.61
C GLY A 171 -10.81 8.61 -3.35
N GLY A 172 -9.78 9.44 -3.44
CA GLY A 172 -9.32 10.28 -2.34
C GLY A 172 -8.70 9.50 -1.19
N GLN A 173 -8.27 8.26 -1.43
CA GLN A 173 -7.68 7.40 -0.41
C GLN A 173 -6.46 8.06 0.22
N GLU A 174 -6.29 7.78 1.52
CA GLU A 174 -5.12 8.22 2.26
C GLU A 174 -4.19 7.06 2.54
N ILE A 175 -2.90 7.29 2.34
CA ILE A 175 -1.85 6.34 2.65
C ILE A 175 -0.98 6.94 3.74
N THR A 176 -0.85 6.21 4.84
CA THR A 176 0.02 6.59 5.94
C THR A 176 1.32 5.80 5.85
N LEU A 177 2.45 6.51 5.76
CA LEU A 177 3.78 5.91 5.69
C LEU A 177 4.60 6.29 6.93
N LYS A 178 5.45 5.36 7.36
CA LYS A 178 6.52 5.62 8.31
C LYS A 178 7.78 6.01 7.56
N MET A 179 8.29 7.20 7.84
CA MET A 179 9.53 7.74 7.29
C MET A 179 10.66 7.65 8.32
N LEU A 180 11.86 7.36 7.84
CA LEU A 180 13.09 7.34 8.62
C LEU A 180 14.19 8.13 7.91
N LYS A 181 14.87 9.02 8.64
CA LYS A 181 16.01 9.77 8.12
C LYS A 181 17.30 8.98 8.34
N VAL A 182 17.89 8.46 7.26
CA VAL A 182 19.11 7.67 7.29
C VAL A 182 20.21 8.44 6.55
N LYS A 183 21.28 8.80 7.28
CA LYS A 183 22.42 9.58 6.72
C LYS A 183 21.96 10.84 5.96
N GLY A 184 21.01 11.57 6.54
CA GLY A 184 20.46 12.82 5.98
C GLY A 184 19.39 12.64 4.90
N LYS A 185 19.10 11.42 4.44
CA LYS A 185 18.07 11.14 3.42
C LYS A 185 16.84 10.52 4.06
N TRP A 186 15.66 10.98 3.66
CA TRP A 186 14.40 10.37 4.05
C TRP A 186 14.12 9.12 3.22
N LEU A 187 13.72 8.06 3.89
CA LEU A 187 13.34 6.78 3.30
C LEU A 187 12.05 6.29 3.95
N VAL A 188 11.22 5.58 3.19
CA VAL A 188 10.07 4.85 3.73
C VAL A 188 10.57 3.61 4.46
N ASP A 189 10.13 3.43 5.70
CA ASP A 189 10.47 2.31 6.58
C ASP A 189 9.26 1.41 6.89
N GLY A 190 8.05 1.83 6.52
CA GLY A 190 6.84 1.04 6.71
C GLY A 190 5.59 1.72 6.16
N ILE A 191 4.52 0.93 6.05
CA ILE A 191 3.15 1.38 5.80
C ILE A 191 2.39 1.21 7.13
N ILE A 192 1.55 2.18 7.47
CA ILE A 192 0.70 2.16 8.66
C ILE A 192 -0.73 1.96 8.19
N TRP A 193 -1.38 0.92 8.73
CA TRP A 193 -2.77 0.55 8.50
C TRP A 193 -3.67 1.10 9.61
#